data_AF-A0A9K3Q3D0-F1
#
_entry.id   AF-A0A9K3Q3D0-F1
#
_cell.length_a   1.000
_cell.length_b   1.000
_cell.length_c   1.000
_cell.angle_alpha   90.00
_cell.angle_beta   90.00
_cell.angle_gamma   90.00
#
_symmetry.space_group_name_H-M   'P 1'
#
loop_
_entity.id
_entity.type
_entity.pdbx_description
1 polymer ?
#
loop_
_entity_poly.entity_id
_entity_poly.type
_entity_poly.pdbx_seq_one_letter_code
_entity_poly.pdbx_strand_id
1 'polypeptide(L)'
;MDSYRAEAYGKCSILQFLFLLREYYDLTLASMHLYCDNEALVEHVNNAREQSRPQFPNDALKASWDVLQAVVRLAKLLPQITFHHIRGHQDTQVALDKLSRPAKLNVQADKLAGNYQRLSSHKNIPAPMIDGTHCHLIYSGQTVASKHRKHIRDHRRTKELKTYIKQKTQMSEDSNVGSSICGHRLAERSKTANTYSLSSFCTDGSPWES
;
A
#
# COMPACT_ATOMS: atom_id res chain seq x y z
N MET A 1 -1.80 -3.11 -4.15
CA MET A 1 -0.90 -2.13 -3.48
C MET A 1 -1.61 -0.79 -3.51
N ASP A 2 -1.65 -0.04 -2.41
CA ASP A 2 -2.26 1.30 -2.40
C ASP A 2 -1.29 2.37 -2.92
N SER A 3 -1.84 3.51 -3.37
CA SER A 3 -1.07 4.62 -3.98
C SER A 3 0.00 5.15 -3.03
N TYR A 4 -0.37 5.33 -1.75
CA TYR A 4 0.53 5.83 -0.71
C TYR A 4 1.78 4.95 -0.55
N ARG A 5 1.59 3.63 -0.50
CA ARG A 5 2.70 2.66 -0.43
C ARG A 5 3.54 2.68 -1.70
N ALA A 6 2.93 2.72 -2.88
CA ALA A 6 3.66 2.75 -4.16
C ALA A 6 4.60 3.95 -4.24
N GLU A 7 4.10 5.11 -3.83
CA GLU A 7 4.88 6.35 -3.79
C GLU A 7 5.99 6.31 -2.74
N ALA A 8 5.72 5.79 -1.54
CA ALA A 8 6.74 5.57 -0.52
C ALA A 8 7.86 4.64 -1.02
N TYR A 9 7.54 3.58 -1.77
CA TYR A 9 8.55 2.75 -2.43
C TYR A 9 9.36 3.52 -3.48
N GLY A 10 8.70 4.36 -4.27
CA GLY A 10 9.37 5.24 -5.23
C GLY A 10 10.39 6.17 -4.55
N LYS A 11 10.07 6.71 -3.37
CA LYS A 11 11.04 7.52 -2.61
C LYS A 11 12.11 6.65 -1.96
N CYS A 12 11.74 5.49 -1.41
CA CYS A 12 12.67 4.56 -0.81
C CYS A 12 13.74 4.09 -1.81
N SER A 13 13.36 3.78 -3.06
CA SER A 13 14.29 3.32 -4.09
C SER A 13 15.29 4.41 -4.49
N ILE A 14 14.83 5.66 -4.67
CA ILE A 14 15.71 6.80 -4.96
C ILE A 14 16.70 7.03 -3.83
N LEU A 15 16.24 7.04 -2.59
CA LEU A 15 17.11 7.25 -1.43
C LEU A 15 18.11 6.10 -1.25
N GLN A 16 17.66 4.85 -1.43
CA GLN A 16 18.53 3.69 -1.35
C GLN A 16 19.61 3.74 -2.43
N PHE A 17 19.23 4.12 -3.66
CA PHE A 17 20.19 4.30 -4.76
C PHE A 17 21.24 5.37 -4.42
N LEU A 18 20.81 6.53 -3.91
CA LEU A 18 21.74 7.60 -3.52
C LEU A 18 22.63 7.20 -2.35
N PHE A 19 22.09 6.47 -1.38
CA PHE A 19 22.87 5.91 -0.27
C PHE A 19 23.95 4.96 -0.78
N LEU A 20 23.58 3.98 -1.62
CA LEU A 20 24.53 3.03 -2.19
C LEU A 20 25.57 3.71 -3.07
N LEU A 21 25.17 4.72 -3.86
CA LEU A 21 26.08 5.48 -4.71
C LEU A 21 27.13 6.23 -3.86
N ARG A 22 26.69 6.85 -2.76
CA ARG A 22 27.58 7.49 -1.79
C ARG A 22 28.57 6.50 -1.19
N GLU A 23 28.08 5.38 -0.67
CA GLU A 23 28.92 4.40 0.04
C GLU A 23 29.90 3.70 -0.91
N TYR A 24 29.47 3.35 -2.12
CA TYR A 24 30.30 2.61 -3.07
C TYR A 24 31.43 3.45 -3.67
N TYR A 25 31.17 4.73 -3.95
CA TYR A 25 32.13 5.64 -4.58
C TYR A 25 32.77 6.65 -3.60
N ASP A 26 32.46 6.55 -2.31
CA ASP A 26 32.89 7.50 -1.26
C ASP A 26 32.61 8.97 -1.64
N LEU A 27 31.39 9.23 -2.14
CA LEU A 27 31.02 10.54 -2.66
C LEU A 27 30.42 11.45 -1.58
N THR A 28 30.81 12.72 -1.61
CA THR A 28 30.04 13.75 -0.90
C THR A 28 28.86 14.17 -1.77
N LEU A 29 27.65 13.82 -1.36
CA LEU A 29 26.43 14.21 -2.08
C LEU A 29 26.13 15.70 -1.87
N ALA A 30 25.82 16.39 -2.96
CA ALA A 30 25.31 17.76 -2.90
C ALA A 30 23.89 17.82 -2.31
N SER A 31 23.48 19.01 -1.88
CA SER A 31 22.11 19.28 -1.45
C SER A 31 21.12 19.03 -2.58
N MET A 32 20.10 18.22 -2.32
CA MET A 32 19.10 17.81 -3.31
C MET A 32 17.68 18.00 -2.77
N HIS A 33 16.76 18.29 -3.70
CA HIS A 33 15.34 18.39 -3.42
C HIS A 33 14.62 17.17 -4.00
N LEU A 34 13.95 16.41 -3.13
CA LEU A 34 13.12 15.29 -3.51
C LEU A 34 11.64 15.71 -3.45
N TYR A 35 11.01 15.80 -4.61
CA TYR A 35 9.60 16.18 -4.73
C TYR A 35 8.69 14.96 -4.70
N CYS A 36 7.51 15.12 -4.10
CA CYS A 36 6.52 14.08 -3.85
C CYS A 36 5.12 14.70 -3.96
N ASP A 37 4.16 14.03 -4.59
CA ASP A 37 2.81 14.55 -4.77
C ASP A 37 1.83 14.20 -3.64
N ASN A 38 2.29 13.38 -2.70
CA ASN A 38 1.58 13.06 -1.47
C ASN A 38 2.14 13.82 -0.28
N GLU A 39 1.42 14.88 0.04
CA GLU A 39 1.66 15.75 1.18
C GLU A 39 1.81 14.98 2.50
N ALA A 40 0.93 14.02 2.76
CA ALA A 40 0.96 13.25 4.01
C ALA A 40 2.24 12.39 4.15
N LEU A 41 2.81 11.91 3.04
CA LEU A 41 4.10 11.22 3.05
C LEU A 41 5.24 12.20 3.37
N VAL A 42 5.26 13.37 2.74
CA VAL A 42 6.27 14.42 2.97
C VAL A 42 6.26 14.90 4.42
N GLU A 43 5.07 15.24 4.93
CA GLU A 43 4.89 15.67 6.32
C GLU A 43 5.35 14.59 7.30
N HIS A 44 4.99 13.32 7.05
CA HIS A 44 5.41 12.23 7.92
C HIS A 44 6.94 12.13 7.97
N VAL A 45 7.61 12.12 6.81
CA VAL A 45 9.07 11.98 6.73
C VAL A 45 9.76 13.17 7.40
N ASN A 46 9.34 14.40 7.10
CA ASN A 46 9.93 15.60 7.70
C ASN A 46 9.74 15.61 9.23
N ASN A 47 8.53 15.33 9.71
CA ASN A 47 8.27 15.24 11.15
C ASN A 47 9.10 14.13 11.81
N ALA A 48 9.19 12.95 11.20
CA ALA A 48 9.93 11.82 11.76
C ALA A 48 11.46 12.03 11.77
N ARG A 49 11.98 12.91 10.91
CA ARG A 49 13.39 13.34 10.94
C ARG A 49 13.69 14.16 12.19
N GLU A 50 12.79 15.06 12.56
CA GLU A 50 12.94 15.98 13.68
C GLU A 50 12.50 15.37 15.02
N GLN A 51 11.67 14.33 14.99
CA GLN A 51 11.18 13.65 16.18
C GLN A 51 12.31 12.98 16.99
N SER A 52 12.40 13.38 18.26
CA SER A 52 13.24 12.76 19.30
C SER A 52 12.50 11.66 20.09
N ARG A 53 11.20 11.48 19.84
CA ARG A 53 10.39 10.48 20.51
C ARG A 53 10.89 9.06 20.17
N PRO A 54 11.03 8.15 21.16
CA PRO A 54 11.36 6.75 20.91
C PRO A 54 10.25 6.03 20.14
N GLN A 55 10.63 5.09 19.27
CA GLN A 55 9.66 4.25 18.56
C GLN A 55 9.02 3.24 19.50
N PHE A 56 7.70 3.12 19.43
CA PHE A 56 6.96 2.15 20.22
C PHE A 56 6.56 0.95 19.37
N PRO A 57 6.43 -0.27 19.93
CA PRO A 57 6.01 -1.44 19.17
C PRO A 57 4.69 -1.27 18.41
N ASN A 58 3.78 -0.44 18.92
CA ASN A 58 2.52 -0.13 18.26
C ASN A 58 2.68 0.67 16.96
N ASP A 59 3.79 1.39 16.77
CA ASP A 59 4.06 2.13 15.54
C ASP A 59 4.24 1.16 14.37
N ALA A 60 4.89 0.00 14.60
CA ALA A 60 5.08 -1.05 13.61
C ALA A 60 3.78 -1.70 13.10
N LEU A 61 2.66 -1.49 13.82
CA LEU A 61 1.36 -1.99 13.40
C LEU A 61 0.61 -1.05 12.44
N LYS A 62 1.11 0.19 12.25
CA LYS A 62 0.53 1.19 11.35
C LYS A 62 0.64 0.71 9.89
N ALA A 63 -0.27 1.21 9.06
CA ALA A 63 -0.27 0.86 7.64
C ALA A 63 1.00 1.39 6.96
N SER A 64 1.62 0.55 6.13
CA SER A 64 2.82 0.88 5.36
C SER A 64 4.01 1.33 6.22
N TRP A 65 4.03 0.96 7.50
CA TRP A 65 5.08 1.37 8.42
C TRP A 65 6.46 0.88 7.99
N ASP A 66 6.55 -0.34 7.46
CA ASP A 66 7.77 -0.96 6.95
C ASP A 66 8.49 -0.09 5.91
N VAL A 67 7.78 0.36 4.87
CA VAL A 67 8.37 1.21 3.83
C VAL A 67 8.61 2.64 4.34
N LEU A 68 7.72 3.17 5.18
CA LEU A 68 7.88 4.50 5.76
C LEU A 68 9.11 4.58 6.65
N GLN A 69 9.31 3.59 7.50
CA GLN A 69 10.47 3.51 8.38
C GLN A 69 11.77 3.42 7.58
N ALA A 70 11.78 2.68 6.47
CA ALA A 70 12.93 2.61 5.59
C ALA A 70 13.25 3.98 4.96
N VAL A 71 12.23 4.71 4.48
CA VAL A 71 12.37 6.08 3.96
C VAL A 71 12.91 7.02 5.05
N VAL A 72 12.34 7.01 6.25
CA VAL A 72 12.77 7.86 7.37
C VAL A 72 14.22 7.56 7.75
N ARG A 73 14.59 6.27 7.84
CA ARG A 73 15.96 5.86 8.15
C ARG A 73 16.94 6.39 7.11
N LEU A 74 16.65 6.20 5.83
CA LEU A 74 17.50 6.69 4.74
C LEU A 74 17.57 8.22 4.71
N ALA A 75 16.46 8.91 4.97
CA ALA A 75 16.42 10.37 5.06
C ALA A 75 17.26 10.93 6.22
N LYS A 76 17.39 10.19 7.33
CA LYS A 76 18.32 10.54 8.43
C LYS A 76 19.78 10.31 8.06
N LEU A 77 20.08 9.27 7.28
CA LEU A 77 21.44 8.98 6.78
C LEU A 77 21.89 9.92 5.67
N LEU A 78 20.95 10.55 4.96
CA LEU A 78 21.18 11.47 3.85
C LEU A 78 20.63 12.87 4.19
N PRO A 79 21.19 13.57 5.19
CA PRO A 79 20.66 14.86 5.65
C PRO A 79 20.59 15.93 4.56
N GLN A 80 21.46 15.86 3.54
CA GLN A 80 21.52 16.71 2.36
C GLN A 80 20.29 16.64 1.44
N ILE A 81 19.46 15.60 1.59
CA ILE A 81 18.23 15.45 0.81
C ILE A 81 17.06 16.07 1.59
N THR A 82 16.34 16.98 0.96
CA THR A 82 15.16 17.66 1.54
C THR A 82 13.90 17.24 0.80
N PHE A 83 12.81 16.99 1.54
CA PHE A 83 11.55 16.52 0.97
C PHE A 83 10.59 17.69 0.81
N HIS A 84 10.00 17.79 -0.38
CA HIS A 84 9.08 18.87 -0.74
C HIS A 84 7.81 18.29 -1.33
N HIS A 85 6.68 18.81 -0.88
CA HIS A 85 5.39 18.51 -1.51
C HIS A 85 5.28 19.31 -2.82
N ILE A 86 4.76 18.66 -3.86
CA ILE A 86 4.36 19.29 -5.10
C ILE A 86 2.94 18.85 -5.45
N ARG A 87 2.12 19.73 -6.02
CA ARG A 87 0.78 19.29 -6.43
C ARG A 87 0.88 18.32 -7.61
N GLY A 88 0.17 17.20 -7.52
CA GLY A 88 -0.01 16.30 -8.65
C GLY A 88 -0.85 16.94 -9.77
N HIS A 89 -0.72 16.40 -10.99
CA HIS A 89 -1.57 16.71 -12.15
C HIS A 89 -1.80 18.20 -12.46
N GLN A 90 -0.78 19.05 -12.25
CA GLN A 90 -0.87 20.48 -12.57
C GLN A 90 -1.03 20.76 -14.08
N ASP A 91 -0.68 19.79 -14.93
CA ASP A 91 -0.86 19.82 -16.38
C ASP A 91 -2.32 19.80 -16.84
N THR A 92 -3.25 19.47 -15.95
CA THR A 92 -4.70 19.54 -16.25
C THR A 92 -5.24 20.96 -16.33
N GLN A 93 -4.57 21.91 -15.66
CA GLN A 93 -5.02 23.32 -15.56
C GLN A 93 -4.04 24.29 -16.21
N VAL A 94 -2.76 23.92 -16.29
CA VAL A 94 -1.69 24.79 -16.78
C VAL A 94 -0.95 24.07 -17.89
N ALA A 95 -0.75 24.76 -19.02
CA ALA A 95 0.01 24.22 -20.14
C ALA A 95 1.44 23.84 -19.70
N LEU A 96 1.95 22.72 -20.24
CA LEU A 96 3.22 22.12 -19.81
C LEU A 96 4.39 23.10 -19.87
N ASP A 97 4.46 23.97 -20.87
CA ASP A 97 5.49 25.00 -21.04
C ASP A 97 5.54 26.00 -19.87
N LYS A 98 4.37 26.31 -19.29
CA LYS A 98 4.20 27.26 -18.17
C LYS A 98 4.42 26.63 -16.79
N LEU A 99 4.55 25.30 -16.71
CA LEU A 99 4.83 24.62 -15.44
C LEU A 99 6.25 24.89 -14.95
N SER A 100 6.39 24.93 -13.61
CA SER A 100 7.69 24.94 -12.96
C SER A 100 8.47 23.66 -13.32
N ARG A 101 9.81 23.71 -13.25
CA ARG A 101 10.64 22.53 -13.54
C ARG A 101 10.27 21.31 -12.68
N PRO A 102 10.05 21.44 -11.35
CA PRO A 102 9.56 20.33 -10.53
C PRO A 102 8.23 19.75 -11.02
N ALA A 103 7.27 20.60 -11.41
CA ALA A 103 5.95 20.15 -11.87
C ALA A 103 6.04 19.39 -13.21
N LYS A 104 6.88 19.87 -14.14
CA LYS A 104 7.19 19.16 -15.40
C LYS A 104 7.75 17.76 -15.13
N LEU A 105 8.67 17.64 -14.17
CA LEU A 105 9.27 16.36 -13.80
C LEU A 105 8.25 15.43 -13.11
N ASN A 106 7.34 15.97 -12.30
CA ASN A 106 6.26 15.18 -11.69
C ASN A 106 5.36 14.56 -12.76
N VAL A 107 4.92 15.36 -13.73
CA VAL A 107 4.09 14.88 -14.85
C VAL A 107 4.80 13.77 -15.65
N GLN A 108 6.11 13.92 -15.87
CA GLN A 108 6.91 12.87 -16.50
C GLN A 108 6.98 11.60 -15.65
N ALA A 109 7.18 11.74 -14.34
CA ALA A 109 7.20 10.61 -13.41
C ALA A 109 5.85 9.87 -13.38
N ASP A 110 4.73 10.59 -13.33
CA ASP A 110 3.38 10.04 -13.36
C ASP A 110 3.12 9.28 -14.67
N LYS A 111 3.55 9.85 -15.80
CA LYS A 111 3.46 9.19 -17.10
C LYS A 111 4.27 7.89 -17.15
N LEU A 112 5.49 7.89 -16.61
CA LEU A 112 6.32 6.68 -16.54
C LEU A 112 5.71 5.63 -15.62
N ALA A 113 5.22 6.02 -14.44
CA ALA A 113 4.53 5.13 -13.51
C ALA A 113 3.26 4.52 -14.13
N GLY A 114 2.43 5.35 -14.77
CA GLY A 114 1.22 4.88 -15.46
C GLY A 114 1.52 3.99 -16.67
N ASN A 115 2.59 4.26 -17.42
CA ASN A 115 3.06 3.37 -18.49
C ASN A 115 3.48 2.00 -17.93
N TYR A 116 4.29 2.00 -16.87
CA TYR A 116 4.71 0.76 -16.22
C TYR A 116 3.50 -0.02 -15.70
N GLN A 117 2.54 0.64 -15.07
CA GLN A 117 1.31 0.00 -14.59
C GLN A 117 0.52 -0.64 -15.74
N ARG A 118 0.39 0.03 -16.89
CA ARG A 118 -0.33 -0.53 -18.05
C ARG A 118 0.37 -1.74 -18.67
N LEU A 119 1.70 -1.70 -18.75
CA LEU A 119 2.50 -2.75 -19.41
C LEU A 119 2.80 -3.94 -18.49
N SER A 120 2.72 -3.76 -17.18
CA SER A 120 3.08 -4.80 -16.21
C SER A 120 1.94 -5.80 -16.00
N SER A 121 2.25 -7.09 -16.07
CA SER A 121 1.30 -8.18 -15.78
C SER A 121 1.02 -8.38 -14.28
N HIS A 122 1.43 -7.43 -13.41
CA HIS A 122 1.26 -7.43 -11.96
C HIS A 122 1.28 -8.82 -11.32
N LYS A 123 2.45 -9.47 -11.28
CA LYS A 123 2.59 -10.74 -10.55
C LYS A 123 2.42 -10.45 -9.06
N ASN A 124 1.49 -11.15 -8.41
CA ASN A 124 1.29 -11.08 -6.95
C ASN A 124 2.42 -11.84 -6.24
N ILE A 125 3.62 -11.28 -6.29
CA ILE A 125 4.78 -11.80 -5.57
C ILE A 125 4.78 -11.16 -4.18
N PRO A 126 5.03 -11.91 -3.10
CA PRO A 126 5.26 -11.34 -1.78
C PRO A 126 6.31 -10.23 -1.86
N ALA A 127 6.02 -9.08 -1.25
CA ALA A 127 7.00 -8.00 -1.19
C ALA A 127 8.23 -8.49 -0.40
N PRO A 128 9.46 -8.24 -0.90
CA PRO A 128 10.67 -8.60 -0.19
C PRO A 128 10.74 -7.87 1.15
N MET A 129 11.50 -8.43 2.09
CA MET A 129 11.77 -7.77 3.36
C MET A 129 12.59 -6.51 3.11
N ILE A 130 12.08 -5.36 3.58
CA ILE A 130 12.77 -4.09 3.45
C ILE A 130 13.72 -3.95 4.63
N ASP A 131 14.94 -3.51 4.37
CA ASP A 131 15.91 -3.26 5.43
C ASP A 131 15.36 -2.31 6.51
N GLY A 132 15.55 -2.68 7.77
CA GLY A 132 14.98 -1.98 8.92
C GLY A 132 13.61 -2.53 9.34
N THR A 133 12.99 -3.37 8.51
CA THR A 133 11.84 -4.18 8.90
C THR A 133 12.33 -5.58 9.26
N HIS A 134 12.18 -5.96 10.53
CA HIS A 134 12.70 -7.24 11.04
C HIS A 134 11.75 -8.42 10.82
N CYS A 135 10.46 -8.17 10.56
CA CYS A 135 9.49 -9.22 10.30
C CYS A 135 8.34 -8.71 9.43
N HIS A 136 7.82 -9.59 8.56
CA HIS A 136 6.62 -9.35 7.76
C HIS A 136 5.55 -10.38 8.11
N LEU A 137 4.29 -9.95 8.12
CA LEU A 137 3.16 -10.87 8.18
C LEU A 137 2.83 -11.34 6.77
N ILE A 138 2.92 -12.65 6.53
CA ILE A 138 2.46 -13.27 5.27
C ILE A 138 1.12 -13.93 5.54
N TYR A 139 0.13 -13.63 4.69
CA TYR A 139 -1.20 -14.22 4.74
C TYR A 139 -1.65 -14.61 3.33
N SER A 140 -2.06 -15.86 3.15
CA SER A 140 -2.48 -16.41 1.85
C SER A 140 -1.48 -16.14 0.72
N GLY A 141 -0.18 -16.30 1.01
CA GLY A 141 0.89 -16.07 0.04
C GLY A 141 1.13 -14.60 -0.32
N GLN A 142 0.56 -13.64 0.43
CA GLN A 142 0.75 -12.21 0.20
C GLN A 142 1.29 -11.51 1.45
N THR A 143 2.13 -10.50 1.25
CA THR A 143 2.64 -9.65 2.33
C THR A 143 1.55 -8.71 2.82
N VAL A 144 1.26 -8.75 4.11
CA VAL A 144 0.30 -7.85 4.77
C VAL A 144 1.06 -6.65 5.32
N ALA A 145 0.83 -5.49 4.72
CA ALA A 145 1.43 -4.22 5.13
C ALA A 145 0.48 -3.31 5.94
N SER A 146 -0.75 -3.75 6.21
CA SER A 146 -1.72 -2.97 6.98
C SER A 146 -2.78 -3.86 7.63
N LYS A 147 -3.55 -3.30 8.57
CA LYS A 147 -4.71 -3.96 9.18
C LYS A 147 -4.37 -5.33 9.79
N HIS A 148 -3.14 -5.50 10.30
CA HIS A 148 -2.61 -6.76 10.87
C HIS A 148 -3.61 -7.47 11.79
N ARG A 149 -4.19 -6.74 12.76
CA ARG A 149 -5.20 -7.27 13.70
C ARG A 149 -6.43 -7.83 13.00
N LYS A 150 -6.90 -7.19 11.92
CA LYS A 150 -8.05 -7.67 11.14
C LYS A 150 -7.70 -8.97 10.44
N HIS A 151 -6.56 -9.02 9.73
CA HIS A 151 -6.10 -10.23 9.05
C HIS A 151 -5.94 -11.42 10.02
N ILE A 152 -5.34 -11.19 11.19
CA ILE A 152 -5.19 -12.23 12.22
C ILE A 152 -6.55 -12.73 12.73
N ARG A 153 -7.47 -11.82 13.05
CA ARG A 153 -8.82 -12.19 13.53
C ARG A 153 -9.63 -12.92 12.47
N ASP A 154 -9.60 -12.41 11.24
CA ASP A 154 -10.30 -13.00 10.11
C ASP A 154 -9.74 -14.41 9.90
N HIS A 155 -8.41 -14.61 9.85
CA HIS A 155 -7.81 -15.93 9.71
C HIS A 155 -8.23 -16.91 10.81
N ARG A 156 -8.14 -16.49 12.08
CA ARG A 156 -8.53 -17.33 13.22
C ARG A 156 -9.98 -17.79 13.13
N ARG A 157 -10.91 -16.90 12.77
CA ARG A 157 -12.35 -17.19 12.75
C ARG A 157 -12.83 -17.83 11.45
N THR A 158 -12.07 -17.71 10.36
CA THR A 158 -12.53 -18.12 9.02
C THR A 158 -12.90 -19.61 8.97
N LYS A 159 -12.09 -20.49 9.58
CA LYS A 159 -12.36 -21.94 9.55
C LYS A 159 -13.65 -22.29 10.29
N GLU A 160 -13.77 -21.86 11.54
CA GLU A 160 -14.95 -22.10 12.39
C GLU A 160 -16.23 -21.50 11.77
N LEU A 161 -16.15 -20.27 11.25
CA LEU A 161 -17.28 -19.61 10.63
C LEU A 161 -17.72 -20.31 9.34
N LYS A 162 -16.76 -20.76 8.50
CA LYS A 162 -17.06 -21.56 7.30
C LYS A 162 -17.75 -22.88 7.68
N THR A 163 -17.27 -23.57 8.71
CA THR A 163 -17.90 -24.79 9.21
C THR A 163 -19.33 -24.54 9.68
N TYR A 164 -19.55 -23.50 10.50
CA TYR A 164 -20.89 -23.14 10.98
C TYR A 164 -21.86 -22.81 9.84
N ILE A 165 -21.41 -22.01 8.85
CA ILE A 165 -22.23 -21.64 7.69
C ILE A 165 -22.59 -22.89 6.89
N LYS A 166 -21.61 -23.75 6.56
CA LYS A 166 -21.85 -25.01 5.83
C LYS A 166 -22.88 -25.90 6.51
N GLN A 167 -22.78 -26.05 7.84
CA GLN A 167 -23.73 -26.83 8.63
C GLN A 167 -25.14 -26.23 8.59
N LYS A 168 -25.25 -24.90 8.68
CA LYS A 168 -26.54 -24.21 8.67
C LYS A 168 -27.21 -24.22 7.30
N THR A 169 -26.45 -24.16 6.21
CA THR A 169 -26.98 -24.04 4.84
C THR A 169 -27.02 -25.36 4.07
N GLN A 170 -26.58 -26.49 4.66
CA GLN A 170 -26.53 -27.81 4.04
C GLN A 170 -25.75 -27.84 2.70
N MET A 171 -24.74 -26.98 2.57
CA MET A 171 -23.94 -26.85 1.34
C MET A 171 -22.86 -27.95 1.26
N SER A 172 -22.71 -28.58 0.09
CA SER A 172 -21.73 -29.67 -0.15
C SER A 172 -20.28 -29.20 -0.05
N GLU A 173 -19.34 -30.12 0.15
CA GLU A 173 -17.91 -29.80 0.37
C GLU A 173 -17.27 -28.98 -0.77
N ASP A 174 -17.71 -29.19 -2.01
CA ASP A 174 -17.21 -28.55 -3.24
C ASP A 174 -17.68 -27.11 -3.46
N SER A 175 -18.65 -26.64 -2.69
CA SER A 175 -19.12 -25.27 -2.80
C SER A 175 -18.10 -24.30 -2.19
N ASN A 176 -17.38 -23.60 -3.07
CA ASN A 176 -16.36 -22.63 -2.70
C ASN A 176 -17.04 -21.44 -2.00
N VAL A 177 -17.15 -21.48 -0.67
CA VAL A 177 -17.63 -20.35 0.13
C VAL A 177 -16.58 -19.24 0.08
N GLY A 178 -16.61 -18.47 -1.00
CA GLY A 178 -15.87 -17.22 -1.16
C GLY A 178 -16.33 -16.27 -0.08
N SER A 179 -15.52 -16.09 0.96
CA SER A 179 -15.86 -15.31 2.14
C SER A 179 -15.83 -13.82 1.82
N SER A 180 -16.81 -13.29 1.08
CA SER A 180 -17.06 -11.84 1.08
C SER A 180 -17.82 -11.45 2.35
N ILE A 181 -17.13 -11.58 3.50
CA ILE A 181 -17.58 -11.05 4.78
C ILE A 181 -17.78 -9.52 4.67
N CYS A 182 -17.06 -8.87 3.75
CA CYS A 182 -17.23 -7.45 3.45
C CYS A 182 -18.57 -7.16 2.76
N GLY A 183 -19.01 -7.99 1.81
CA GLY A 183 -20.32 -7.86 1.18
C GLY A 183 -21.46 -8.03 2.17
N HIS A 184 -21.37 -9.02 3.05
CA HIS A 184 -22.38 -9.25 4.10
C HIS A 184 -22.48 -8.08 5.09
N ARG A 185 -21.34 -7.56 5.59
CA ARG A 185 -21.34 -6.42 6.52
C ARG A 185 -21.79 -5.11 5.87
N LEU A 186 -21.55 -4.91 4.58
CA LEU A 186 -22.07 -3.76 3.84
C LEU A 186 -23.59 -3.86 3.66
N ALA A 187 -24.09 -5.05 3.31
CA ALA A 187 -25.52 -5.32 3.19
C ALA A 187 -26.28 -5.25 4.52
N GLU A 188 -25.65 -5.58 5.65
CA GLU A 188 -26.24 -5.40 6.99
C GLU A 188 -26.32 -3.93 7.41
N ARG A 189 -25.35 -3.10 7.03
CA ARG A 189 -25.32 -1.66 7.38
C ARG A 189 -26.31 -0.82 6.58
N SER A 190 -26.76 -1.30 5.42
CA SER A 190 -27.74 -0.61 4.59
C SER A 190 -29.20 -0.95 4.94
N LYS A 191 -29.47 -1.74 5.99
CA LYS A 191 -30.83 -2.14 6.37
C LYS A 191 -31.42 -1.21 7.42
N THR A 192 -32.63 -0.70 7.17
CA THR A 192 -33.49 -0.10 8.19
C THR A 192 -34.14 -1.20 9.04
N ALA A 193 -34.50 -0.87 10.28
CA ALA A 193 -34.66 -1.80 11.40
C ALA A 193 -35.74 -2.89 11.31
N ASN A 194 -36.42 -3.11 10.18
CA ASN A 194 -37.59 -4.00 10.13
C ASN A 194 -37.76 -4.83 8.84
N THR A 195 -36.68 -5.19 8.13
CA THR A 195 -36.79 -6.01 6.92
C THR A 195 -36.02 -7.33 7.05
N TYR A 196 -36.74 -8.45 7.09
CA TYR A 196 -36.17 -9.78 6.88
C TYR A 196 -35.85 -9.94 5.40
N SER A 197 -34.59 -10.23 5.06
CA SER A 197 -34.18 -10.51 3.68
C SER A 197 -33.66 -11.94 3.56
N LEU A 198 -34.34 -12.77 2.77
CA LEU A 198 -33.73 -13.95 2.17
C LEU A 198 -32.82 -13.47 1.04
N SER A 199 -31.54 -13.85 1.08
CA SER A 199 -30.61 -13.63 -0.03
C SER A 199 -30.32 -14.98 -0.66
N SER A 200 -30.74 -15.13 -1.92
CA SER A 200 -30.33 -16.23 -2.79
C SER A 200 -28.94 -15.91 -3.32
N PHE A 201 -27.99 -16.82 -3.13
CA PHE A 201 -26.67 -16.73 -3.76
C PHE A 201 -26.76 -17.40 -5.13
N CYS A 202 -26.93 -16.60 -6.20
CA CYS A 202 -26.68 -17.09 -7.55
C CYS A 202 -25.17 -17.27 -7.72
N THR A 203 -24.74 -18.51 -7.90
CA THR A 203 -23.44 -18.83 -8.48
C THR A 203 -23.60 -18.76 -9.99
N ASP A 204 -22.90 -17.83 -10.65
CA ASP A 204 -22.70 -17.90 -12.10
C ASP A 204 -21.87 -19.15 -12.41
N GLY A 205 -22.57 -20.23 -12.71
CA GLY A 205 -22.03 -21.45 -13.30
C GLY A 205 -22.67 -21.64 -14.65
N SER A 206 -21.98 -21.24 -15.72
CA SER A 206 -22.21 -21.79 -17.06
C SER A 206 -20.85 -22.09 -17.69
N PRO A 207 -20.54 -23.35 -18.01
CA PRO A 207 -19.42 -23.69 -18.88
C PRO A 207 -19.90 -23.62 -20.34
N TRP A 208 -19.28 -22.78 -21.15
CA TRP A 208 -19.39 -22.85 -22.60
C TRP A 208 -18.15 -23.55 -23.14
N GLU A 209 -18.22 -24.87 -23.28
CA GLU A 209 -17.40 -25.63 -24.23
C GLU A 209 -18.30 -26.67 -24.90
N SER A 210 -18.65 -26.41 -26.15
CA SER A 210 -18.93 -27.35 -27.24
C SER A 210 -18.77 -26.60 -28.56
#